data_AF-X8A8L2-F1
#
_entry.id   AF-X8A8L2-F1
#
_cell.length_a   1.000
_cell.length_b   1.000
_cell.length_c   1.000
_cell.angle_alpha   90.00
_cell.angle_beta   90.00
_cell.angle_gamma   90.00
#
_symmetry.space_group_name_H-M   'P 1'
#
loop_
_entity.id
_entity.type
_entity.pdbx_description
1 polymer ?
#
loop_
_entity_poly.entity_id
_entity_poly.type
_entity_poly.pdbx_seq_one_letter_code
_entity_poly.pdbx_strand_id
1 'polypeptide(L)'
;MVPDALISLPYQSGWLPEQHALSRYHARWYPATLVFLAFDVEMLFMYPWAVVVARMGVTAVIEMFVFLGALLVAVVWAWREGALRWA
;
A
#
# COMPACT_ATOMS: atom_id res chain seq x y z
N MET A 1 -24.95 -33.87 -29.55
CA MET A 1 -25.56 -33.00 -28.53
C MET A 1 -24.40 -32.49 -27.68
N VAL A 2 -23.85 -31.31 -28.00
CA VAL A 2 -22.77 -30.71 -27.22
C VAL A 2 -23.42 -30.21 -25.93
N PRO A 3 -22.93 -30.56 -24.73
CA PRO A 3 -23.52 -30.06 -23.51
C PRO A 3 -23.41 -28.54 -23.52
N ASP A 4 -24.53 -27.86 -23.30
CA ASP A 4 -24.56 -26.40 -23.15
C ASP A 4 -23.50 -26.01 -22.13
N ALA A 5 -22.58 -25.12 -22.53
CA ALA A 5 -21.54 -24.63 -21.63
C ALA A 5 -22.24 -24.00 -20.42
N LEU A 6 -22.10 -24.62 -19.25
CA LEU A 6 -22.66 -24.08 -18.01
C LEU A 6 -22.03 -22.72 -17.78
N ILE A 7 -22.77 -21.64 -18.09
CA ILE A 7 -22.35 -20.28 -17.80
C ILE A 7 -22.25 -20.18 -16.28
N SER A 8 -21.03 -20.28 -15.75
CA SER A 8 -20.76 -20.05 -14.34
C SER A 8 -20.83 -18.54 -14.08
N LEU A 9 -22.04 -18.04 -13.89
CA LEU A 9 -22.23 -16.67 -13.46
C LEU A 9 -21.58 -16.50 -12.08
N PRO A 10 -20.83 -15.41 -11.83
CA PRO A 10 -20.17 -15.15 -10.54
C PRO A 10 -21.17 -14.92 -9.39
N TYR A 11 -22.48 -14.93 -9.69
CA TYR A 11 -23.55 -14.59 -8.77
C TYR A 11 -24.58 -15.72 -8.70
N GLN A 12 -24.71 -16.34 -7.52
CA GLN A 12 -25.57 -17.50 -7.24
C GLN A 12 -27.07 -17.16 -7.12
N SER A 13 -27.47 -15.89 -7.18
CA SER A 13 -28.87 -15.49 -7.01
C SER A 13 -29.71 -15.61 -8.28
N GLY A 14 -29.11 -15.98 -9.42
CA GLY A 14 -29.78 -16.11 -10.71
C GLY A 14 -29.91 -14.81 -11.53
N TRP A 15 -29.46 -13.68 -11.01
CA TRP A 15 -29.45 -12.41 -11.75
C TRP A 15 -28.15 -12.23 -12.56
N LEU A 16 -28.29 -11.68 -13.77
CA LEU A 16 -27.14 -11.30 -14.59
C LEU A 16 -26.42 -10.09 -13.96
N PRO A 17 -25.08 -10.06 -13.91
CA PRO A 17 -24.35 -8.94 -13.36
C PRO A 17 -24.60 -7.67 -14.19
N GLU A 18 -25.21 -6.64 -13.57
CA GLU A 18 -25.50 -5.36 -14.23
C GLU A 18 -24.25 -4.48 -14.41
N GLN A 19 -23.23 -4.69 -13.57
CA GLN A 19 -21.99 -3.92 -13.58
C GLN A 19 -20.78 -4.86 -13.65
N HIS A 20 -19.70 -4.40 -14.28
CA HIS A 20 -18.43 -5.12 -14.25
C HIS A 20 -17.90 -5.25 -12.83
N ALA A 21 -17.29 -6.40 -12.53
CA ALA A 21 -16.77 -6.73 -11.21
C ALA A 21 -15.75 -5.70 -10.66
N LEU A 22 -15.06 -5.00 -11.56
CA LEU A 22 -14.05 -3.98 -11.23
C LEU A 22 -14.61 -2.55 -11.20
N SER A 23 -15.90 -2.35 -11.49
CA SER A 23 -16.52 -1.02 -11.53
C SER A 23 -16.59 -0.34 -10.16
N ARG A 24 -16.45 -1.10 -9.06
CA ARG A 24 -16.40 -0.56 -7.70
C ARG A 24 -14.97 -0.18 -7.32
N TYR A 25 -14.51 0.92 -7.87
CA TYR A 25 -13.23 1.50 -7.50
C TYR A 25 -13.41 2.55 -6.39
N HIS A 26 -12.84 2.29 -5.22
CA HIS A 26 -12.79 3.27 -4.15
C HIS A 26 -11.39 3.88 -4.07
N ALA A 27 -11.26 5.15 -4.46
CA ALA A 27 -10.00 5.91 -4.36
C ALA A 27 -9.43 5.97 -2.94
N ARG A 28 -10.23 5.67 -1.92
CA ARG A 28 -9.83 5.63 -0.49
C ARG A 28 -8.65 4.70 -0.20
N TRP A 29 -8.43 3.66 -1.00
CA TRP A 29 -7.34 2.69 -0.77
C TRP A 29 -5.98 3.18 -1.26
N TYR A 30 -5.95 4.17 -2.16
CA TYR A 30 -4.73 4.64 -2.80
C TYR A 30 -3.71 5.23 -1.82
N PRO A 31 -4.10 6.16 -0.93
CA PRO A 31 -3.15 6.74 0.01
C PRO A 31 -2.55 5.69 0.95
N ALA A 32 -3.36 4.73 1.41
CA ALA A 32 -2.89 3.63 2.25
C ALA A 32 -1.86 2.76 1.52
N THR A 33 -2.12 2.40 0.25
CA THR A 33 -1.18 1.62 -0.56
C THR A 33 0.11 2.40 -0.86
N LEU A 34 0.02 3.69 -1.16
CA LEU A 34 1.21 4.52 -1.43
C LEU A 34 2.09 4.70 -0.19
N VAL A 35 1.48 4.91 0.99
CA VAL A 35 2.21 4.98 2.26
C VAL A 35 2.87 3.63 2.58
N PHE A 36 2.14 2.53 2.40
CA PHE A 36 2.71 1.18 2.58
C PHE A 36 3.89 0.93 1.65
N LEU A 37 3.76 1.27 0.36
CA LEU A 37 4.82 1.10 -0.63
C LEU A 37 6.06 1.95 -0.30
N ALA A 38 5.86 3.19 0.15
CA ALA A 38 6.96 4.07 0.55
C ALA A 38 7.70 3.50 1.78
N PHE A 39 6.96 2.97 2.75
CA PHE A 39 7.54 2.29 3.93
C PHE A 39 8.30 1.01 3.56
N ASP A 40 7.77 0.21 2.63
CA ASP A 40 8.44 -1.01 2.14
C ASP A 40 9.78 -0.69 1.45
N VAL A 41 9.80 0.37 0.63
CA VAL A 41 11.04 0.87 0.02
C VAL A 41 12.00 1.42 1.07
N GLU A 42 11.52 2.07 2.12
CA GLU A 42 12.37 2.50 3.23
C GLU A 42 13.04 1.31 3.93
N MET A 43 12.31 0.22 4.17
CA MET A 43 12.90 -1.02 4.72
C MET A 43 14.02 -1.57 3.85
N LEU A 44 13.90 -1.47 2.52
CA LEU A 44 14.96 -1.87 1.60
C LEU A 44 16.28 -1.13 1.87
N PHE A 45 16.22 0.15 2.22
CA PHE A 45 17.41 0.95 2.59
C PHE A 45 17.91 0.65 4.00
N MET A 46 17.03 0.26 4.92
CA MET A 46 17.41 -0.10 6.28
C MET A 46 18.27 -1.39 6.33
N TYR A 47 18.03 -2.36 5.44
CA TYR A 47 18.80 -3.62 5.43
C TYR A 47 20.32 -3.43 5.25
N PRO A 48 20.82 -2.78 4.18
CA PRO A 48 22.26 -2.56 4.03
C PRO A 48 22.82 -1.63 5.12
N TRP A 49 22.05 -0.62 5.53
CA TRP A 49 22.44 0.26 6.63
C TRP A 49 22.70 -0.51 7.93
N ALA A 50 21.82 -1.45 8.30
CA ALA A 50 21.95 -2.24 9.53
C ALA A 50 23.23 -3.07 9.57
N VAL A 51 23.77 -3.45 8.40
CA VAL A 51 25.04 -4.18 8.29
C VAL A 51 26.26 -3.26 8.47
N VAL A 52 26.18 -2.00 8.01
CA VAL A 52 27.34 -1.08 7.99
C VAL A 52 27.37 -0.09 9.15
N VAL A 53 26.26 0.08 9.89
CA VAL A 53 26.13 1.09 10.96
C VAL A 53 27.21 0.96 12.04
N ALA A 54 27.60 -0.26 12.40
CA ALA A 54 28.64 -0.51 13.40
C ALA A 54 30.03 -0.01 12.98
N ARG A 55 30.29 0.12 11.67
CA ARG A 55 31.56 0.62 11.13
C ARG A 55 31.53 2.13 10.88
N MET A 56 30.38 2.66 10.46
CA MET A 56 30.17 4.07 10.15
C MET A 56 29.97 4.94 11.41
N GLY A 57 29.52 4.34 12.51
CA GLY A 57 29.34 5.04 13.79
C GLY A 57 28.13 5.98 13.79
N VAL A 58 28.21 7.04 14.60
CA VAL A 58 27.07 7.92 14.93
C VAL A 58 26.49 8.64 13.71
N THR A 59 27.32 8.98 12.72
CA THR A 59 26.86 9.68 11.50
C THR A 59 25.81 8.88 10.75
N ALA A 60 26.03 7.57 10.57
CA ALA A 60 25.06 6.69 9.92
C ALA A 60 23.75 6.56 10.71
N VAL A 61 23.80 6.66 12.04
CA VAL A 61 22.59 6.66 12.87
C VAL A 61 21.76 7.93 12.62
N ILE A 62 22.41 9.09 12.59
CA ILE A 62 21.74 10.37 12.31
C ILE A 62 21.11 10.35 10.92
N GLU A 63 21.84 9.91 9.90
CA GLU A 63 21.32 9.80 8.53
C GLU A 63 20.07 8.91 8.45
N MET A 64 20.06 7.79 9.17
CA MET A 64 18.89 6.90 9.21
C MET A 64 17.68 7.56 9.89
N PHE A 65 17.89 8.27 11.01
CA PHE A 65 16.79 9.01 11.65
C PHE A 65 16.27 10.16 10.79
N VAL A 66 17.12 10.82 10.00
CA VAL A 66 16.68 11.83 9.02
C VAL A 66 15.84 11.18 7.92
N PHE A 67 16.24 10.01 7.44
CA PHE A 67 15.49 9.26 6.43
C PHE A 67 14.08 8.85 6.95
N LEU A 68 14.02 8.20 8.12
CA LEU A 68 12.75 7.87 8.80
C LEU A 68 11.91 9.11 9.08
N GLY A 69 12.55 10.22 9.48
CA GLY A 69 11.89 11.49 9.72
C GLY A 69 11.19 12.03 8.47
N ALA A 70 11.80 11.89 7.29
CA ALA A 70 11.19 12.31 6.03
C ALA A 70 9.92 11.50 5.71
N LEU A 71 9.94 10.17 5.91
CA LEU A 71 8.73 9.35 5.73
C LEU A 71 7.65 9.73 6.76
N LEU A 72 8.04 9.93 8.03
CA LEU A 72 7.11 10.32 9.08
C LEU A 72 6.39 11.63 8.75
N VAL A 73 7.10 12.63 8.21
CA VAL A 73 6.51 13.89 7.75
C VAL A 73 5.46 13.65 6.66
N ALA A 74 5.75 12.77 5.69
CA ALA A 74 4.79 12.42 4.64
C ALA A 74 3.53 11.73 5.20
N VAL A 75 3.68 10.84 6.18
CA VAL A 75 2.56 10.18 6.86
C VAL A 75 1.72 11.17 7.66
N VAL A 76 2.35 12.06 8.42
CA VAL A 76 1.66 13.11 9.18
C VAL A 76 0.88 14.04 8.26
N TRP A 77 1.47 14.41 7.11
CA TRP A 77 0.78 15.17 6.09
C TRP A 77 -0.45 14.42 5.56
N ALA A 78 -0.29 13.17 5.10
CA ALA A 78 -1.40 12.36 4.60
C ALA A 78 -2.54 12.16 5.64
N TRP A 79 -2.20 12.06 6.93
CA TRP A 79 -3.19 12.04 8.01
C TRP A 79 -3.99 13.35 8.05
N ARG A 80 -3.32 14.51 7.99
CA ARG A 80 -3.96 15.83 8.03
C ARG A 80 -4.91 16.05 6.85
N GLU A 81 -4.58 15.57 5.66
CA GLU A 81 -5.48 15.58 4.48
C GLU A 81 -6.71 14.66 4.64
N GLY A 82 -6.79 13.86 5.70
CA GLY A 82 -7.90 12.94 5.95
C GLY A 82 -7.85 11.69 5.08
N ALA A 83 -6.70 11.40 4.47
CA ALA A 83 -6.49 10.22 3.63
C ALA A 83 -6.66 8.89 4.40
N LEU A 84 -6.53 8.94 5.73
CA LEU A 84 -6.70 7.81 6.64
C LEU A 84 -8.07 7.80 7.35
N ARG A 85 -9.01 8.67 6.97
CA ARG A 85 -10.31 8.77 7.64
C ARG A 85 -11.29 7.75 7.08
N TRP A 86 -11.79 6.88 7.96
CA TRP A 86 -12.78 5.86 7.67
C TRP A 86 -14.14 6.30 8.23
N ALA A 87 -14.87 7.10 7.46
CA ALA A 87 -16.27 7.43 7.67
C ALA A 87 -17.06 7.14 6.39
#